data_AF-A0A1B6KTT9-F1
#
_entry.id   AF-A0A1B6KTT9-F1
#
_cell.length_a   1.000
_cell.length_b   1.000
_cell.length_c   1.000
_cell.angle_alpha   90.00
_cell.angle_beta   90.00
_cell.angle_gamma   90.00
#
_symmetry.space_group_name_H-M   'P 1'
#
loop_
_entity.id
_entity.type
_entity.pdbx_description
1 polymer ?
#
loop_
_entity_poly.entity_id
_entity_poly.type
_entity_poly.pdbx_seq_one_letter_code
_entity_poly.pdbx_strand_id
1 'polypeptide(L)'
;VIMTKDRLLELQTNQVEIRSGLGNGNLAVSFTTQEDGKPKKKTSKKAKNTQKTIDEIFKETQQMRAWLEAIEEETKLVKRLQTVILHSARPEPETKDKLMNAMIKIKTLSLRTRSSLKALEKHKDDKMTAVESRMVSVQHATLSKRFQTAMADYQAALAYHKDQTEAHIKAQLRIVCARDAGDEAGPARRQAETQRDAGAGKVYQGNARTLH
;
A
#
# COMPACT_ATOMS: atom_id res chain seq x y z
N VAL A 1 13.58 -0.81 16.41
CA VAL A 1 14.41 0.41 16.50
C VAL A 1 15.10 0.62 15.15
N ILE A 2 14.87 1.78 14.50
CA ILE A 2 15.48 2.12 13.22
C ILE A 2 16.99 2.35 13.46
N MET A 3 17.88 1.61 12.78
CA MET A 3 19.31 1.90 12.83
C MET A 3 19.58 3.19 12.04
N THR A 4 19.81 4.27 12.77
CA THR A 4 20.26 5.56 12.23
C THR A 4 21.77 5.57 12.06
N LYS A 5 22.28 6.46 11.22
CA LYS A 5 23.72 6.61 10.94
C LYS A 5 24.54 6.79 12.23
N ASP A 6 24.01 7.54 13.19
CA ASP A 6 24.66 7.78 14.49
C ASP A 6 24.76 6.50 15.33
N ARG A 7 23.70 5.68 15.34
CA ARG A 7 23.67 4.37 16.02
C ARG A 7 24.67 3.39 15.39
N LEU A 8 24.88 3.48 14.08
CA LEU A 8 25.83 2.64 13.36
C LEU A 8 27.29 3.04 13.68
N LEU A 9 27.57 4.34 13.68
CA LEU A 9 28.88 4.87 14.04
C LEU A 9 29.23 4.50 15.48
N GLU A 10 28.30 4.67 16.42
CA GLU A 10 28.46 4.32 17.84
C GLU A 10 28.79 2.83 18.03
N LEU A 11 28.08 1.92 17.34
CA LEU A 11 28.36 0.48 17.38
C LEU A 11 29.70 0.10 16.75
N GLN A 12 30.16 0.84 15.74
CA GLN A 12 31.47 0.62 15.12
C GLN A 12 32.61 1.10 16.03
N THR A 13 32.49 2.24 16.71
CA THR A 13 33.46 2.70 17.72
C THR A 13 33.57 1.73 18.90
N ASN A 14 32.43 1.26 19.41
CA ASN A 14 32.43 0.32 20.54
C ASN A 14 33.06 -1.04 20.18
N GLN A 15 32.96 -1.49 18.92
CA GLN A 15 33.69 -2.69 18.47
C GLN A 15 35.20 -2.48 18.37
N VAL A 16 35.66 -1.27 18.04
CA VAL A 16 37.10 -0.94 17.99
C VAL A 16 37.69 -0.91 19.39
N GLU A 17 36.98 -0.34 20.38
CA GLU A 17 37.42 -0.29 21.78
C GLU A 17 37.57 -1.67 22.42
N ILE A 18 36.63 -2.59 22.15
CA ILE A 18 36.71 -3.99 22.62
C ILE A 18 37.94 -4.69 22.03
N ARG A 19 38.34 -4.33 20.80
CA ARG A 19 39.49 -4.93 20.12
C ARG A 19 40.83 -4.35 20.58
N SER A 20 40.86 -3.11 21.07
CA SER A 20 42.03 -2.48 21.70
C SER A 20 42.16 -2.79 23.20
N GLY A 21 41.08 -3.21 23.88
CA GLY A 21 41.04 -3.50 25.32
C GLY A 21 41.53 -4.90 25.72
N LEU A 22 41.83 -5.79 24.77
CA LEU A 22 42.43 -7.10 25.05
C LEU A 22 43.96 -7.00 24.92
N GLY A 23 44.56 -6.22 25.82
CA GLY A 23 46.00 -6.14 26.01
C GLY A 23 46.54 -7.40 26.68
N ASN A 24 47.46 -8.05 25.98
CA ASN A 24 48.27 -9.18 26.45
C ASN A 24 48.85 -8.96 27.85
N GLY A 25 48.51 -9.85 28.78
CA GLY A 25 49.39 -10.17 29.90
C GLY A 25 50.47 -11.15 29.42
N ASN A 26 51.68 -10.67 29.17
CA ASN A 26 52.87 -11.40 29.56
C ASN A 26 54.11 -10.50 29.57
N LEU A 27 54.73 -10.50 30.75
CA LEU A 27 55.97 -9.85 31.13
C LEU A 27 57.15 -10.62 30.53
N ALA A 28 57.90 -10.00 29.61
CA ALA A 28 59.27 -10.40 29.30
C ALA A 28 60.05 -9.21 28.76
N VAL A 29 60.98 -8.75 29.60
CA VAL A 29 62.05 -7.82 29.27
C VAL A 29 62.96 -8.46 28.23
N SER A 30 63.20 -7.76 27.11
CA SER A 30 64.46 -7.83 26.37
C SER A 30 64.65 -6.62 25.46
N PHE A 31 65.62 -5.82 25.86
CA PHE A 31 66.41 -4.84 25.12
C PHE A 31 66.96 -5.40 23.79
N THR A 32 66.85 -4.65 22.68
CA THR A 32 67.94 -4.23 21.76
C THR A 32 67.39 -3.48 20.53
N THR A 33 68.00 -2.31 20.30
CA THR A 33 68.41 -1.68 19.03
C THR A 33 67.39 -1.37 17.90
N GLN A 34 67.38 -0.07 17.60
CA GLN A 34 66.87 0.69 16.46
C GLN A 34 67.18 0.07 15.08
N GLU A 35 66.19 0.05 14.19
CA GLU A 35 66.36 0.04 12.73
C GLU A 35 65.07 0.56 12.06
N ASP A 36 65.26 1.37 11.03
CA ASP A 36 64.30 2.19 10.30
C ASP A 36 63.12 1.43 9.65
N GLY A 37 61.92 2.04 9.67
CA GLY A 37 60.74 1.42 9.06
C GLY A 37 59.49 2.30 8.95
N LYS A 38 59.43 3.12 7.90
CA LYS A 38 58.26 3.81 7.30
C LYS A 38 56.87 3.27 7.71
N PRO A 39 55.92 4.10 8.17
CA PRO A 39 54.56 3.63 8.47
C PRO A 39 53.79 3.30 7.18
N LYS A 40 53.34 2.03 7.07
CA LYS A 40 52.51 1.51 5.97
C LYS A 40 51.12 2.17 5.96
N LYS A 41 50.93 3.13 5.04
CA LYS A 41 49.63 3.70 4.58
C LYS A 41 48.77 2.64 3.86
N LYS A 42 48.12 1.69 4.57
CA LYS A 42 47.18 0.73 3.94
C LYS A 42 45.78 0.67 4.56
N THR A 43 45.54 1.31 5.71
CA THR A 43 44.24 1.26 6.42
C THR A 43 43.22 2.31 5.96
N SER A 44 43.66 3.43 5.39
CA SER A 44 42.78 4.58 5.09
C SER A 44 41.89 4.40 3.84
N LYS A 45 42.33 3.63 2.82
CA LYS A 45 41.53 3.41 1.59
C LYS A 45 40.33 2.49 1.80
N LYS A 46 40.44 1.47 2.65
CA LYS A 46 39.36 0.49 2.90
C LYS A 46 38.19 1.14 3.65
N ALA A 47 38.47 1.84 4.76
CA ALA A 47 37.46 2.56 5.53
C ALA A 47 36.70 3.62 4.69
N LYS A 48 37.43 4.36 3.82
CA LYS A 48 36.82 5.37 2.94
C LYS A 48 35.92 4.76 1.85
N ASN A 49 36.19 3.53 1.41
CA ASN A 49 35.35 2.84 0.42
C ASN A 49 34.09 2.25 1.07
N THR A 50 34.22 1.68 2.27
CA THR A 50 33.08 1.15 3.04
C THR A 50 32.09 2.25 3.44
N GLN A 51 32.59 3.43 3.82
CA GLN A 51 31.74 4.58 4.14
C GLN A 51 30.90 5.04 2.94
N LYS A 52 31.48 5.06 1.73
CA LYS A 52 30.76 5.40 0.50
C LYS A 52 29.64 4.41 0.19
N THR A 53 29.88 3.11 0.35
CA THR A 53 28.85 2.07 0.15
C THR A 53 27.70 2.18 1.15
N ILE A 54 27.99 2.51 2.41
CA ILE A 54 26.97 2.74 3.44
C ILE A 54 26.12 3.98 3.10
N ASP A 55 26.76 5.08 2.71
CA ASP A 55 26.04 6.31 2.34
C ASP A 55 25.15 6.10 1.10
N GLU A 56 25.58 5.30 0.13
CA GLU A 56 24.78 4.88 -1.03
C GLU A 56 23.54 4.07 -0.61
N ILE A 57 23.70 3.09 0.30
CA ILE A 57 22.61 2.28 0.84
C ILE A 57 21.59 3.13 1.60
N PHE A 58 22.07 4.10 2.39
CA PHE A 58 21.17 5.04 3.08
C PHE A 58 20.39 5.89 2.09
N LYS A 59 21.03 6.39 1.03
CA LYS A 59 20.36 7.18 -0.01
C LYS A 59 19.30 6.34 -0.73
N GLU A 60 19.62 5.11 -1.12
CA GLU A 60 18.67 4.21 -1.76
C GLU A 60 17.48 3.89 -0.84
N THR A 61 17.76 3.65 0.44
CA THR A 61 16.72 3.41 1.45
C THR A 61 15.79 4.61 1.65
N GLN A 62 16.32 5.83 1.68
CA GLN A 62 15.48 7.03 1.75
C GLN A 62 14.64 7.20 0.49
N GLN A 63 15.21 6.93 -0.68
CA GLN A 63 14.48 6.98 -1.95
C GLN A 63 13.33 5.96 -2.00
N MET A 64 13.55 4.73 -1.53
CA MET A 64 12.50 3.72 -1.40
C MET A 64 11.37 4.17 -0.48
N ARG A 65 11.69 4.82 0.66
CA ARG A 65 10.66 5.37 1.56
C ARG A 65 9.80 6.43 0.87
N ALA A 66 10.42 7.33 0.10
CA ALA A 66 9.69 8.34 -0.66
C ALA A 66 8.78 7.71 -1.72
N TRP A 67 9.23 6.64 -2.40
CA TRP A 67 8.38 5.90 -3.33
C TRP A 67 7.21 5.20 -2.63
N LEU A 68 7.43 4.62 -1.45
CA LEU A 68 6.37 3.99 -0.66
C LEU A 68 5.32 4.99 -0.20
N GLU A 69 5.73 6.15 0.29
CA GLU A 69 4.83 7.23 0.67
C GLU A 69 4.02 7.73 -0.54
N ALA A 70 4.66 7.88 -1.69
CA ALA A 70 3.97 8.23 -2.92
C ALA A 70 2.96 7.14 -3.37
N ILE A 71 3.27 5.85 -3.20
CA ILE A 71 2.30 4.76 -3.48
C ILE A 71 1.09 4.86 -2.53
N GLU A 72 1.32 5.11 -1.24
CA GLU A 72 0.28 5.24 -0.23
C GLU A 72 -0.64 6.44 -0.54
N GLU A 73 -0.08 7.59 -0.91
CA GLU A 73 -0.85 8.78 -1.29
C GLU A 73 -1.61 8.61 -2.61
N GLU A 74 -0.96 8.07 -3.66
CA GLU A 74 -1.63 7.80 -4.93
C GLU A 74 -2.75 6.75 -4.75
N THR A 75 -2.60 5.80 -3.82
CA THR A 75 -3.67 4.84 -3.46
C THR A 75 -4.87 5.54 -2.83
N LYS A 76 -4.66 6.53 -1.95
CA LYS A 76 -5.75 7.36 -1.41
C LYS A 76 -6.43 8.16 -2.52
N LEU A 77 -5.66 8.69 -3.47
CA LEU A 77 -6.19 9.41 -4.62
C LEU A 77 -7.05 8.49 -5.52
N VAL A 78 -6.58 7.29 -5.82
CA VAL A 78 -7.35 6.26 -6.56
C VAL A 78 -8.69 6.00 -5.89
N LYS A 79 -8.72 5.79 -4.57
CA LYS A 79 -9.97 5.58 -3.81
C LYS A 79 -10.94 6.75 -3.99
N ARG A 80 -10.46 7.99 -3.85
CA ARG A 80 -11.29 9.20 -4.00
C ARG A 80 -11.86 9.33 -5.42
N LEU A 81 -11.01 9.19 -6.44
CA LEU A 81 -11.43 9.31 -7.85
C LEU A 81 -12.43 8.22 -8.24
N GLN A 82 -12.23 7.00 -7.77
CA GLN A 82 -13.17 5.90 -7.94
C GLN A 82 -14.54 6.19 -7.32
N THR A 83 -14.57 6.74 -6.09
CA THR A 83 -15.83 7.19 -5.47
C THR A 83 -16.51 8.29 -6.28
N VAL A 84 -15.77 9.30 -6.76
CA VAL A 84 -16.33 10.38 -7.59
C VAL A 84 -16.93 9.82 -8.88
N ILE A 85 -16.25 8.88 -9.55
CA ILE A 85 -16.75 8.26 -10.77
C ILE A 85 -18.03 7.46 -10.52
N LEU A 86 -18.11 6.72 -9.41
CA LEU A 86 -19.27 5.90 -9.09
C LEU A 86 -20.55 6.73 -8.86
N HIS A 87 -20.42 7.88 -8.21
CA HIS A 87 -21.57 8.72 -7.84
C HIS A 87 -21.89 9.79 -8.90
N SER A 88 -21.02 9.99 -9.88
CA SER A 88 -21.28 10.93 -10.97
C SER A 88 -22.11 10.24 -12.05
N ALA A 89 -23.29 10.79 -12.35
CA ALA A 89 -24.14 10.31 -13.45
C ALA A 89 -23.42 10.41 -14.82
N ARG A 90 -22.50 11.36 -14.98
CA ARG A 90 -21.65 11.52 -16.16
C ARG A 90 -20.23 11.89 -15.72
N PRO A 91 -19.34 10.90 -15.49
CA PRO A 91 -17.98 11.16 -15.05
C PRO A 91 -17.19 11.91 -16.11
N GLU A 92 -16.53 12.99 -15.67
CA GLU A 92 -15.70 13.86 -16.50
C GLU A 92 -14.48 13.10 -17.06
N PRO A 93 -14.08 13.33 -18.32
CA PRO A 93 -12.88 12.71 -18.90
C PRO A 93 -11.61 13.01 -18.08
N GLU A 94 -11.44 14.25 -17.60
CA GLU A 94 -10.28 14.64 -16.80
C GLU A 94 -10.15 13.80 -15.51
N THR A 95 -11.27 13.48 -14.86
CA THR A 95 -11.29 12.64 -13.65
C THR A 95 -10.84 11.20 -13.97
N LYS A 96 -11.21 10.66 -15.13
CA LYS A 96 -10.77 9.34 -15.59
C LYS A 96 -9.28 9.32 -15.93
N ASP A 97 -8.78 10.36 -16.58
CA ASP A 97 -7.36 10.50 -16.91
C ASP A 97 -6.50 10.60 -15.64
N LYS A 98 -6.94 11.39 -14.65
CA LYS A 98 -6.30 11.46 -13.33
C LYS A 98 -6.23 10.09 -12.65
N LEU A 99 -7.30 9.29 -12.75
CA LEU A 99 -7.33 7.93 -12.17
C LEU A 99 -6.32 7.02 -12.88
N MET A 100 -6.31 7.00 -14.22
CA MET A 100 -5.36 6.20 -14.99
C MET A 100 -3.92 6.59 -14.67
N ASN A 101 -3.63 7.89 -14.62
CA ASN A 101 -2.31 8.41 -14.27
C ASN A 101 -1.86 7.97 -12.88
N ALA A 102 -2.74 8.06 -11.87
CA ALA A 102 -2.45 7.58 -10.52
C ALA A 102 -2.13 6.07 -10.50
N MET A 103 -2.92 5.25 -11.20
CA MET A 103 -2.66 3.81 -11.31
C MET A 103 -1.33 3.48 -12.00
N ILE A 104 -0.98 4.20 -13.07
CA ILE A 104 0.30 4.05 -13.77
C ILE A 104 1.48 4.43 -12.86
N LYS A 105 1.35 5.53 -12.10
CA LYS A 105 2.37 5.93 -11.12
C LYS A 105 2.58 4.86 -10.05
N ILE A 106 1.52 4.34 -9.45
CA ILE A 106 1.61 3.24 -8.46
C ILE A 106 2.34 2.03 -9.06
N LYS A 107 1.99 1.63 -10.29
CA LYS A 107 2.66 0.52 -10.99
C LYS A 107 4.14 0.79 -11.22
N THR A 108 4.49 2.01 -11.61
CA THR A 108 5.88 2.39 -11.90
C THR A 108 6.72 2.45 -10.62
N LEU A 109 6.20 3.09 -9.57
CA LEU A 109 6.86 3.20 -8.27
C LEU A 109 7.01 1.85 -7.58
N SER A 110 6.04 0.95 -7.73
CA SER A 110 6.13 -0.41 -7.16
C SER A 110 7.22 -1.24 -7.84
N LEU A 111 7.36 -1.15 -9.17
CA LEU A 111 8.45 -1.80 -9.91
C LEU A 111 9.83 -1.27 -9.51
N ARG A 112 9.96 0.05 -9.32
CA ARG A 112 11.20 0.68 -8.84
C ARG A 112 11.54 0.22 -7.43
N THR A 113 10.58 0.27 -6.52
CA THR A 113 10.74 -0.18 -5.12
C THR A 113 11.17 -1.65 -5.06
N ARG A 114 10.52 -2.53 -5.83
CA ARG A 114 10.87 -3.95 -5.90
C ARG A 114 12.29 -4.18 -6.45
N SER A 115 12.68 -3.42 -7.48
CA SER A 115 14.02 -3.52 -8.06
C SER A 115 15.11 -3.08 -7.06
N SER A 116 14.88 -1.97 -6.35
CA SER A 116 15.82 -1.49 -5.31
C SER A 116 15.87 -2.41 -4.09
N LEU A 117 14.74 -2.99 -3.65
CA LEU A 117 14.76 -4.01 -2.60
C LEU A 117 15.66 -5.20 -2.98
N LYS A 118 15.55 -5.68 -4.23
CA LYS A 118 16.41 -6.74 -4.75
C LYS A 118 17.88 -6.33 -4.87
N ALA A 119 18.17 -5.07 -5.20
CA ALA A 119 19.54 -4.55 -5.21
C ALA A 119 20.14 -4.54 -3.79
N LEU A 120 19.35 -4.10 -2.81
CA LEU A 120 19.73 -4.07 -1.40
C LEU A 120 20.09 -5.46 -0.86
N GLU A 121 19.38 -6.52 -1.29
CA GLU A 121 19.73 -7.89 -0.94
C GLU A 121 21.11 -8.32 -1.47
N LYS A 122 21.49 -7.89 -2.68
CA LYS A 122 22.78 -8.23 -3.30
C LYS A 122 23.98 -7.57 -2.60
N HIS A 123 23.79 -6.40 -1.99
CA HIS A 123 24.85 -5.73 -1.22
C HIS A 123 25.33 -6.56 -0.01
N LYS A 124 24.54 -7.54 0.43
CA LYS A 124 24.84 -8.39 1.59
C LYS A 124 26.04 -9.31 1.38
N ASP A 125 26.35 -9.69 0.15
CA ASP A 125 27.30 -10.76 -0.16
C ASP A 125 28.74 -10.27 -0.42
N ASP A 126 28.95 -8.98 -0.69
CA ASP A 126 30.12 -8.54 -1.46
C ASP A 126 31.07 -7.57 -0.72
N LYS A 127 31.48 -7.89 0.51
CA LYS A 127 32.54 -7.21 1.34
C LYS A 127 32.05 -6.29 2.48
N MET A 128 30.88 -6.53 3.07
CA MET A 128 30.40 -5.79 4.24
C MET A 128 30.85 -6.39 5.57
N THR A 129 31.00 -5.54 6.60
CA THR A 129 31.22 -6.00 7.99
C THR A 129 29.95 -6.64 8.57
N ALA A 130 30.07 -7.42 9.65
CA ALA A 130 28.91 -8.06 10.29
C ALA A 130 27.84 -7.05 10.75
N VAL A 131 28.25 -5.86 11.20
CA VAL A 131 27.35 -4.79 11.63
C VAL A 131 26.62 -4.19 10.42
N GLU A 132 27.33 -3.94 9.32
CA GLU A 132 26.76 -3.44 8.07
C GLU A 132 25.75 -4.41 7.45
N SER A 133 26.09 -5.70 7.40
CA SER A 133 25.20 -6.75 6.91
C SER A 133 23.90 -6.81 7.72
N ARG A 134 24.00 -6.66 9.06
CA ARG A 134 22.81 -6.58 9.93
C ARG A 134 22.00 -5.32 9.67
N MET A 135 22.65 -4.18 9.45
CA MET A 135 21.97 -2.93 9.09
C MET A 135 21.16 -3.08 7.80
N VAL A 136 21.77 -3.58 6.73
CA VAL A 136 21.11 -3.84 5.45
C VAL A 136 19.94 -4.80 5.62
N SER A 137 20.13 -5.89 6.36
CA SER A 137 19.07 -6.89 6.60
C SER A 137 17.85 -6.30 7.33
N VAL A 138 18.07 -5.45 8.33
CA VAL A 138 16.98 -4.79 9.09
C VAL A 138 16.25 -3.78 8.21
N GLN A 139 16.97 -2.99 7.42
CA GLN A 139 16.38 -2.04 6.48
C GLN A 139 15.54 -2.76 5.41
N HIS A 140 16.09 -3.79 4.78
CA HIS A 140 15.41 -4.60 3.79
C HIS A 140 14.11 -5.20 4.35
N ALA A 141 14.17 -5.86 5.52
CA ALA A 141 12.98 -6.46 6.14
C ALA A 141 11.89 -5.42 6.45
N THR A 142 12.28 -4.24 6.95
CA THR A 142 11.35 -3.17 7.29
C THR A 142 10.66 -2.60 6.03
N LEU A 143 11.45 -2.29 5.00
CA LEU A 143 10.94 -1.74 3.74
C LEU A 143 10.09 -2.75 2.97
N SER A 144 10.51 -4.02 2.93
CA SER A 144 9.76 -5.10 2.30
C SER A 144 8.40 -5.30 2.94
N LYS A 145 8.32 -5.28 4.29
CA LYS A 145 7.04 -5.37 4.99
C LYS A 145 6.13 -4.18 4.66
N ARG A 146 6.65 -2.94 4.71
CA ARG A 146 5.87 -1.75 4.36
C ARG A 146 5.39 -1.79 2.91
N PHE A 147 6.25 -2.21 1.98
CA PHE A 147 5.88 -2.38 0.57
C PHE A 147 4.72 -3.36 0.39
N GLN A 148 4.78 -4.52 1.04
CA GLN A 148 3.71 -5.50 0.98
C GLN A 148 2.40 -4.95 1.53
N THR A 149 2.43 -4.25 2.66
CA THR A 149 1.24 -3.60 3.23
C THR A 149 0.67 -2.54 2.29
N ALA A 150 1.49 -1.63 1.76
CA ALA A 150 1.04 -0.59 0.83
C ALA A 150 0.42 -1.18 -0.46
N MET A 151 1.01 -2.26 -0.99
CA MET A 151 0.46 -2.94 -2.16
C MET A 151 -0.82 -3.72 -1.85
N ALA A 152 -0.94 -4.32 -0.66
CA ALA A 152 -2.17 -4.97 -0.23
C ALA A 152 -3.32 -3.96 -0.08
N ASP A 153 -3.04 -2.78 0.49
CA ASP A 153 -4.03 -1.70 0.61
C ASP A 153 -4.51 -1.20 -0.75
N TYR A 154 -3.60 -1.09 -1.73
CA TYR A 154 -3.94 -0.76 -3.11
C TYR A 154 -4.81 -1.84 -3.76
N GLN A 155 -4.44 -3.12 -3.62
CA GLN A 155 -5.22 -4.23 -4.14
C GLN A 155 -6.61 -4.32 -3.51
N ALA A 156 -6.72 -4.09 -2.20
CA ALA A 156 -8.00 -4.01 -1.50
C ALA A 156 -8.88 -2.86 -2.02
N ALA A 157 -8.28 -1.71 -2.35
CA ALA A 157 -8.99 -0.59 -2.96
C ALA A 157 -9.61 -0.97 -4.32
N LEU A 158 -8.84 -1.66 -5.17
CA LEU A 158 -9.32 -2.14 -6.47
C LEU A 158 -10.47 -3.14 -6.33
N ALA A 159 -10.36 -4.09 -5.39
CA ALA A 159 -11.41 -5.07 -5.12
C ALA A 159 -12.69 -4.38 -4.63
N TYR A 160 -12.57 -3.47 -3.65
CA TYR A 160 -13.71 -2.71 -3.14
C TYR A 160 -14.44 -1.94 -4.25
N HIS A 161 -13.70 -1.26 -5.14
CA HIS A 161 -14.32 -0.53 -6.25
C HIS A 161 -15.06 -1.47 -7.22
N LYS A 162 -14.51 -2.65 -7.50
CA LYS A 162 -15.18 -3.66 -8.32
C LYS A 162 -16.52 -4.07 -7.69
N ASP A 163 -16.52 -4.40 -6.40
CA ASP A 163 -17.70 -4.82 -5.67
C ASP A 163 -18.77 -3.72 -5.62
N GLN A 164 -18.35 -2.47 -5.38
CA GLN A 164 -19.25 -1.31 -5.39
C GLN A 164 -19.87 -1.05 -6.77
N THR A 165 -19.07 -1.19 -7.83
CA THR A 165 -19.56 -1.03 -9.21
C THR A 165 -20.62 -2.09 -9.54
N GLU A 166 -20.39 -3.35 -9.12
CA GLU A 166 -21.36 -4.43 -9.29
C GLU A 166 -22.67 -4.16 -8.53
N ALA A 167 -22.58 -3.74 -7.27
CA ALA A 167 -23.75 -3.40 -6.45
C ALA A 167 -24.55 -2.24 -7.06
N HIS A 168 -23.86 -1.21 -7.57
CA HIS A 168 -24.47 -0.06 -8.22
C HIS A 168 -25.22 -0.45 -9.50
N ILE A 169 -24.60 -1.25 -10.37
CA ILE A 169 -25.25 -1.76 -11.60
C ILE A 169 -26.48 -2.60 -11.24
N LYS A 170 -26.37 -3.51 -10.25
CA LYS A 170 -27.51 -4.32 -9.78
C LYS A 170 -28.66 -3.44 -9.28
N ALA A 171 -28.37 -2.38 -8.53
CA ALA A 171 -29.38 -1.45 -8.05
C ALA A 171 -30.05 -0.69 -9.21
N GLN A 172 -29.26 -0.20 -10.18
CA GLN A 172 -29.78 0.47 -11.38
C GLN A 172 -30.71 -0.46 -12.19
N LEU A 173 -30.30 -1.73 -12.39
CA LEU A 173 -31.12 -2.72 -13.08
C LEU A 173 -32.45 -2.97 -12.35
N ARG A 174 -32.46 -3.08 -11.02
CA ARG A 174 -33.71 -3.25 -10.26
C ARG A 174 -34.66 -2.08 -10.44
N ILE A 175 -34.15 -0.85 -10.46
CA ILE A 175 -34.98 0.36 -10.66
C ILE A 175 -35.59 0.35 -12.06
N VAL A 176 -34.80 0.02 -13.08
CA VAL A 176 -35.29 -0.06 -14.47
C VAL A 176 -36.33 -1.17 -14.61
N CYS A 177 -36.04 -2.40 -14.15
CA CYS A 177 -36.99 -3.51 -14.24
C CYS A 177 -38.27 -3.29 -13.41
N ALA A 178 -38.18 -2.63 -12.25
CA ALA A 178 -39.36 -2.28 -11.45
C ALA A 178 -40.21 -1.20 -12.13
N ARG A 179 -39.58 -0.25 -12.84
CA ARG A 179 -40.27 0.74 -13.66
C ARG A 179 -41.01 0.06 -14.82
N ASP A 180 -40.35 -0.86 -15.54
CA ASP A 180 -40.95 -1.58 -16.66
C ASP A 180 -42.13 -2.47 -16.19
N ALA A 181 -42.01 -3.13 -15.03
CA ALA A 181 -43.10 -3.94 -14.45
C ALA A 181 -44.27 -3.10 -13.90
N GLY A 182 -44.01 -1.85 -13.49
CA GLY A 182 -45.02 -0.93 -12.99
C GLY A 182 -45.85 -0.24 -14.09
N ASP A 183 -45.26 -0.04 -15.27
CA ASP A 183 -45.91 0.67 -16.39
C ASP A 183 -46.93 -0.22 -17.14
N GLU A 184 -46.70 -1.53 -17.21
CA GLU A 184 -47.67 -2.50 -17.77
C GLU A 184 -48.89 -2.75 -16.84
N ALA A 185 -48.78 -2.44 -15.54
CA ALA A 185 -49.87 -2.67 -14.58
C ALA A 185 -50.83 -1.47 -14.41
N GLY A 186 -50.51 -0.31 -15.01
CA GLY A 186 -51.26 0.95 -14.89
C GLY A 186 -52.69 0.92 -15.45
N PRO A 187 -52.96 0.33 -16.64
CA PRO A 187 -54.32 0.24 -17.17
C PRO A 187 -55.07 -1.03 -16.73
N ALA A 188 -54.37 -2.13 -16.40
CA ALA A 188 -55.01 -3.40 -16.08
C ALA A 188 -55.59 -3.48 -14.66
N ARG A 189 -54.98 -2.81 -13.66
CA ARG A 189 -55.50 -2.79 -12.27
C ARG A 189 -56.73 -1.90 -12.09
N ARG A 190 -56.85 -0.79 -12.82
CA ARG A 190 -58.04 0.08 -12.73
C ARG A 190 -59.31 -0.59 -13.28
N GLN A 191 -59.19 -1.44 -14.30
CA GLN A 191 -60.35 -2.14 -14.87
C GLN A 191 -60.87 -3.26 -13.94
N ALA A 192 -59.98 -3.89 -13.15
CA ALA A 192 -60.36 -4.93 -12.19
C ALA A 192 -61.05 -4.37 -10.92
N GLU A 193 -60.70 -3.16 -10.47
CA GLU A 193 -61.38 -2.51 -9.35
C GLU A 193 -62.75 -1.94 -9.74
N THR A 194 -62.90 -1.46 -10.98
CA THR A 194 -64.19 -0.91 -11.46
C THR A 194 -65.25 -2.01 -11.70
N GLN A 195 -64.83 -3.25 -12.00
CA GLN A 195 -65.78 -4.37 -12.17
C GLN A 195 -66.20 -5.04 -10.85
N ARG A 196 -65.46 -4.84 -9.75
CA ARG A 196 -65.85 -5.37 -8.43
C ARG A 196 -66.94 -4.53 -7.76
N ASP A 197 -67.00 -3.23 -8.03
CA ASP A 197 -67.98 -2.34 -7.41
C ASP A 197 -69.36 -2.37 -8.12
N ALA A 198 -69.40 -2.73 -9.41
CA ALA A 198 -70.65 -2.89 -10.16
C ALA A 198 -71.41 -4.21 -9.85
N GLY A 199 -70.77 -5.16 -9.15
CA GLY A 199 -71.33 -6.49 -8.87
C GLY A 199 -72.05 -6.65 -7.53
N ALA A 200 -71.99 -5.66 -6.63
CA ALA A 200 -72.47 -5.79 -5.24
C ALA A 200 -73.85 -5.14 -4.97
N GLY A 201 -74.63 -4.79 -6.01
CA GLY A 201 -75.85 -4.00 -5.89
C GLY A 201 -77.19 -4.70 -6.19
N LYS A 202 -77.29 -6.04 -6.14
CA LYS A 202 -78.57 -6.75 -6.37
C LYS A 202 -78.73 -8.03 -5.55
N VAL A 203 -78.95 -7.94 -4.25
CA VAL A 203 -79.79 -8.90 -3.50
C VAL A 203 -80.44 -8.16 -2.33
N TYR A 204 -81.69 -8.51 -2.00
CA TYR A 204 -82.54 -8.03 -0.91
C TYR A 204 -83.56 -6.93 -1.25
N GLN A 205 -84.56 -7.30 -2.07
CA GLN A 205 -85.95 -6.88 -1.80
C GLN A 205 -86.76 -8.13 -1.45
N GLY A 206 -87.21 -8.22 -0.19
CA GLY A 206 -88.04 -9.31 0.30
C GLY A 206 -88.93 -8.84 1.44
N ASN A 207 -90.22 -8.68 1.14
CA ASN A 207 -91.38 -8.67 2.03
C ASN A 207 -91.48 -7.61 3.15
N ALA A 208 -92.31 -6.59 2.91
CA ALA A 208 -93.13 -5.99 3.95
C ALA A 208 -94.60 -6.07 3.54
N ARG A 209 -95.37 -6.84 4.32
CA ARG A 209 -96.83 -6.99 4.27
C ARG A 209 -97.52 -5.66 4.57
N THR A 210 -98.57 -5.33 3.83
CA THR A 210 -99.55 -4.31 4.22
C THR A 210 -100.85 -5.01 4.58
N LEU A 211 -101.21 -4.95 5.86
CA LEU A 211 -102.52 -5.28 6.41
C LEU A 211 -103.12 -3.96 6.91
N HIS A 212 -104.18 -3.49 6.26
CA HIS A 212 -105.40 -2.94 6.89
C HIS A 212 -106.46 -2.66 5.83
#